data_AF-A0A8T4EJM0-F1
#
_entry.id   AF-A0A8T4EJM0-F1
#
_cell.length_a   1.000
_cell.length_b   1.000
_cell.length_c   1.000
_cell.angle_alpha   90.00
_cell.angle_beta   90.00
_cell.angle_gamma   90.00
#
_symmetry.space_group_name_H-M   'P 1'
#
loop_
_entity.id
_entity.type
_entity.pdbx_description
1 polymer ?
#
loop_
_entity_poly.entity_id
_entity_poly.type
_entity_poly.pdbx_seq_one_letter_code
_entity_poly.pdbx_strand_id
1 'polypeptide(L)'
;MEKEPIIIVQDLLREKLHDYNTSRSGNWIYPDFPNVTLSNDSYPRVSVTDADEPAKRMSVGTSNEMQTIDIDVNVWVKSGIIYERDNEQFEGAKLRDAIARETADVFRMNQSSLGEAGLHNYERIGMKTINSEVTDGVLRKQITVRFSRAVIN
;
A
#
# COMPACT_ATOMS: atom_id res chain seq x y z
N MET A 1 -14.50 11.99 14.55
CA MET A 1 -14.46 10.55 14.24
C MET A 1 -13.08 10.27 13.72
N GLU A 2 -12.29 9.46 14.43
CA GLU A 2 -10.94 9.11 13.99
C GLU A 2 -11.04 8.22 12.74
N LYS A 3 -10.22 8.47 11.72
CA LYS A 3 -10.25 7.69 10.49
C LYS A 3 -9.71 6.28 10.75
N GLU A 4 -10.25 5.29 10.03
CA GLU A 4 -9.68 3.94 10.04
C GLU A 4 -8.25 3.95 9.47
N PRO A 5 -7.32 3.12 9.98
CA PRO A 5 -5.92 3.13 9.56
C PRO A 5 -5.72 2.89 8.06
N ILE A 6 -6.49 1.96 7.49
CA ILE A 6 -6.49 1.71 6.05
C ILE A 6 -6.85 2.98 5.27
N ILE A 7 -7.84 3.74 5.73
CA ILE A 7 -8.28 4.98 5.06
C ILE A 7 -7.15 6.01 5.09
N ILE A 8 -6.47 6.15 6.23
CA ILE A 8 -5.31 7.05 6.37
C ILE A 8 -4.21 6.67 5.38
N VAL A 9 -3.87 5.38 5.30
CA VAL A 9 -2.85 4.87 4.37
C VAL A 9 -3.26 5.10 2.92
N GLN A 10 -4.52 4.84 2.55
CA GLN A 10 -5.02 5.08 1.21
C GLN A 10 -4.95 6.55 0.81
N ASP A 11 -5.41 7.44 1.70
CA ASP A 11 -5.42 8.88 1.45
C ASP A 11 -3.98 9.38 1.22
N LEU A 12 -3.03 8.95 2.05
CA LEU A 12 -1.61 9.30 1.88
C LEU A 12 -1.06 8.80 0.54
N LEU A 13 -1.31 7.54 0.19
CA LEU A 13 -0.83 6.97 -1.08
C LEU A 13 -1.48 7.66 -2.29
N ARG A 14 -2.77 8.01 -2.23
CA ARG A 14 -3.44 8.77 -3.29
C ARG A 14 -2.83 10.17 -3.47
N GLU A 15 -2.38 10.79 -2.38
CA GLU A 15 -1.79 12.12 -2.43
C GLU A 15 -0.32 12.10 -2.89
N LYS A 16 0.46 11.09 -2.48
CA LYS A 16 1.92 11.11 -2.61
C LYS A 16 2.50 10.09 -3.59
N LEU A 17 1.80 9.00 -3.91
CA LEU A 17 2.31 7.97 -4.81
C LEU A 17 2.05 8.35 -6.27
N HIS A 18 3.09 8.26 -7.09
CA HIS A 18 2.99 8.59 -8.51
C HIS A 18 2.19 7.54 -9.29
N ASP A 19 1.17 7.98 -10.03
CA ASP A 19 0.47 7.13 -10.99
C ASP A 19 1.20 7.10 -12.34
N TYR A 20 1.80 5.95 -12.65
CA TYR A 20 2.49 5.72 -13.92
C TYR A 20 1.54 5.70 -15.14
N ASN A 21 0.25 5.45 -14.94
CA ASN A 21 -0.74 5.56 -16.01
C ASN A 21 -1.41 6.94 -15.95
N THR A 22 -0.73 7.93 -16.53
CA THR A 22 -1.19 9.32 -16.58
C THR A 22 -2.45 9.54 -17.43
N SER A 23 -2.90 8.52 -18.17
CA SER A 23 -4.07 8.61 -19.05
C SER A 23 -5.38 8.25 -18.37
N ARG A 24 -5.36 7.68 -17.15
CA ARG A 24 -6.58 7.26 -16.45
C ARG A 24 -7.25 8.45 -15.74
N SER A 25 -8.58 8.43 -15.65
CA SER A 25 -9.39 9.50 -15.03
C SER A 25 -9.81 9.24 -13.58
N GLY A 26 -9.32 8.16 -12.95
CA GLY A 26 -9.77 7.71 -11.63
C GLY A 26 -8.64 7.31 -10.70
N ASN A 27 -8.99 7.04 -9.44
CA ASN A 27 -8.05 6.57 -8.42
C ASN A 27 -7.53 5.17 -8.77
N TRP A 28 -6.24 4.94 -8.56
CA TRP A 28 -5.59 3.65 -8.76
C TRP A 28 -5.21 2.95 -7.44
N ILE A 29 -5.59 3.56 -6.30
CA ILE A 29 -5.42 3.04 -4.94
C ILE A 29 -6.79 2.62 -4.36
N TYR A 30 -6.94 1.34 -4.01
CA TYR A 30 -8.21 0.71 -3.66
C TYR A 30 -8.18 -0.01 -2.30
N PRO A 31 -9.33 -0.19 -1.63
CA PRO A 31 -9.44 -0.89 -0.34
C PRO A 31 -9.43 -2.42 -0.42
N ASP A 32 -9.33 -2.99 -1.61
CA ASP A 32 -9.61 -4.41 -1.84
C ASP A 32 -8.69 -5.04 -2.89
N PHE A 33 -8.62 -6.37 -2.85
CA PHE A 33 -8.05 -7.14 -3.95
C PHE A 33 -8.97 -7.10 -5.18
N PRO A 34 -8.40 -7.13 -6.39
CA PRO A 34 -9.20 -7.21 -7.60
C PRO A 34 -9.94 -8.55 -7.66
N ASN A 35 -11.26 -8.52 -7.49
CA ASN A 35 -12.11 -9.72 -7.46
C ASN A 35 -12.55 -10.22 -8.86
N VAL A 36 -12.16 -9.54 -9.93
CA VAL A 36 -12.56 -9.86 -11.33
C VAL A 36 -11.41 -9.63 -12.30
N THR A 37 -11.49 -10.24 -13.49
CA THR A 37 -10.57 -9.93 -14.60
C THR A 37 -10.71 -8.46 -14.98
N LEU A 38 -9.73 -7.64 -14.57
CA LEU A 38 -9.67 -6.23 -14.90
C LEU A 38 -9.13 -5.99 -16.31
N SER A 39 -9.62 -4.93 -16.96
CA SER A 39 -9.09 -4.43 -18.22
C SER A 39 -7.70 -3.83 -18.07
N ASN A 40 -6.98 -3.67 -19.19
CA ASN A 40 -5.57 -3.21 -19.18
C ASN A 40 -5.38 -1.81 -18.58
N ASP A 41 -6.35 -0.92 -18.77
CA ASP A 41 -6.39 0.44 -18.23
C ASP A 41 -6.51 0.50 -16.70
N SER A 42 -6.93 -0.60 -16.07
CA SER A 42 -6.97 -0.71 -14.61
C SER A 42 -5.58 -0.88 -14.00
N TYR A 43 -4.56 -1.17 -14.81
CA TYR A 43 -3.17 -1.33 -14.36
C TYR A 43 -2.33 -0.07 -14.63
N PRO A 44 -1.24 0.14 -13.87
CA PRO A 44 -0.94 -0.50 -12.59
C PRO A 44 -2.01 -0.17 -11.53
N ARG A 45 -2.11 -0.96 -10.47
CA ARG A 45 -3.07 -0.76 -9.37
C ARG A 45 -2.37 -1.00 -8.04
N VAL A 46 -2.83 -0.31 -7.00
CA VAL A 46 -2.45 -0.59 -5.61
C VAL A 46 -3.69 -0.90 -4.79
N SER A 47 -3.61 -1.96 -3.98
CA SER A 47 -4.63 -2.32 -3.00
C SER A 47 -4.07 -2.17 -1.60
N VAL A 48 -4.85 -1.63 -0.67
CA VAL A 48 -4.50 -1.49 0.75
C VAL A 48 -5.51 -2.29 1.55
N THR A 49 -5.06 -3.36 2.18
CA THR A 49 -5.88 -4.27 3.00
C THR A 49 -5.30 -4.39 4.39
N ASP A 50 -6.12 -4.77 5.38
CA ASP A 50 -5.59 -5.23 6.66
C ASP A 50 -4.75 -6.49 6.42
N ALA A 51 -3.68 -6.67 7.19
CA ALA A 51 -3.02 -7.97 7.26
C ALA A 51 -3.90 -8.91 8.09
N ASP A 52 -3.96 -10.19 7.73
CA ASP A 52 -4.72 -11.22 8.46
C ASP A 52 -4.19 -11.50 9.89
N GLU A 53 -3.18 -10.76 10.37
CA GLU A 53 -2.69 -10.88 11.74
C GLU A 53 -3.53 -10.04 12.72
N PRO A 54 -4.02 -10.64 13.82
CA PRO A 54 -4.73 -9.87 14.84
C PRO A 54 -3.83 -8.79 15.45
N ALA A 55 -4.38 -7.58 15.60
CA ALA A 55 -3.69 -6.47 16.24
C ALA A 55 -3.15 -6.87 17.62
N LYS A 56 -1.87 -6.64 17.87
CA LYS A 56 -1.23 -6.98 19.15
C LYS A 56 -1.31 -5.77 20.08
N ARG A 57 -1.91 -5.95 21.25
CA ARG A 57 -1.96 -4.93 22.31
C ARG A 57 -0.64 -4.89 23.05
N MET A 58 -0.07 -3.71 23.21
CA MET A 58 1.07 -3.46 24.09
C MET A 58 0.57 -2.73 25.33
N SER A 59 0.45 -3.44 26.46
CA SER A 59 0.10 -2.82 27.74
C SER A 59 1.36 -2.56 28.56
N VAL A 60 1.57 -1.29 28.93
CA VAL A 60 2.52 -0.90 29.97
C VAL A 60 1.73 -0.17 31.05
N GLY A 61 1.01 -0.94 31.86
CA GLY A 61 0.53 -0.57 33.20
C GLY A 61 -0.27 0.73 33.41
N THR A 62 -0.72 1.44 32.36
CA THR A 62 -1.34 2.78 32.47
C THR A 62 -2.26 3.08 31.27
N SER A 63 -3.07 4.15 31.42
CA SER A 63 -4.18 4.62 30.56
C SER A 63 -3.86 4.99 29.10
N ASN A 64 -2.68 4.63 28.58
CA ASN A 64 -2.23 4.93 27.21
C ASN A 64 -1.81 3.64 26.50
N GLU A 65 -2.74 2.70 26.40
CA GLU A 65 -2.49 1.45 25.66
C GLU A 65 -2.30 1.75 24.17
N MET A 66 -1.25 1.18 23.60
CA MET A 66 -0.99 1.23 22.16
C MET A 66 -1.21 -0.17 21.57
N GLN A 67 -1.80 -0.23 20.39
CA GLN A 67 -1.89 -1.44 19.60
C GLN A 67 -1.03 -1.32 18.35
N THR A 68 -0.40 -2.42 17.96
CA THR A 68 0.25 -2.52 16.66
C THR A 68 -0.74 -3.05 15.64
N ILE A 69 -0.77 -2.41 14.48
CA ILE A 69 -1.58 -2.81 13.35
C ILE A 69 -0.66 -3.07 12.15
N ASP A 70 -0.97 -4.13 11.42
CA ASP A 70 -0.25 -4.52 10.21
C ASP A 70 -1.16 -4.29 9.01
N ILE A 71 -0.65 -3.62 7.99
CA ILE A 71 -1.37 -3.26 6.77
C ILE A 71 -0.59 -3.82 5.58
N ASP A 72 -1.31 -4.52 4.70
CA ASP A 72 -0.78 -5.08 3.48
C ASP A 72 -1.08 -4.16 2.29
N VAL A 73 -0.02 -3.62 1.69
CA VAL A 73 -0.09 -2.83 0.46
C VAL A 73 0.36 -3.68 -0.71
N ASN A 74 -0.53 -3.89 -1.67
CA ASN A 74 -0.34 -4.81 -2.78
C ASN A 74 -0.26 -4.03 -4.09
N VAL A 75 0.86 -4.16 -4.78
CA VAL A 75 1.09 -3.58 -6.10
C VAL A 75 0.78 -4.63 -7.15
N TRP A 76 -0.11 -4.28 -8.08
CA TRP A 76 -0.56 -5.11 -9.19
C TRP A 76 -0.16 -4.46 -10.50
N VAL A 77 0.52 -5.20 -11.35
CA VAL A 77 0.85 -4.76 -12.71
C VAL A 77 0.54 -5.85 -13.71
N LYS A 78 0.31 -5.47 -14.96
CA LYS A 78 0.14 -6.42 -16.05
C LYS A 78 1.35 -6.33 -16.99
N SER A 79 1.91 -7.49 -17.32
CA SER A 79 3.01 -7.63 -18.28
C SER A 79 2.53 -7.30 -19.70
N GLY A 80 3.42 -6.81 -20.55
CA GLY A 80 3.09 -6.39 -21.92
C GLY A 80 2.57 -4.96 -22.04
N ILE A 81 2.52 -4.21 -20.92
CA ILE A 81 2.14 -2.79 -20.92
C ILE A 81 3.34 -1.96 -20.47
N ILE A 82 3.73 -1.00 -21.32
CA ILE A 82 4.86 -0.10 -21.09
C ILE A 82 4.31 1.26 -20.66
N TYR A 83 4.88 1.79 -19.58
CA TYR A 83 4.66 3.16 -19.13
C TYR A 83 5.98 3.92 -19.17
N GLU A 84 5.91 5.23 -19.33
CA GLU A 84 7.07 6.09 -19.39
C GLU A 84 7.00 7.14 -18.27
N ARG A 85 8.14 7.34 -17.60
CA ARG A 85 8.34 8.40 -16.63
C ARG A 85 9.77 8.90 -16.72
N ASP A 86 9.95 10.22 -16.75
CA ASP A 86 11.28 10.85 -16.74
C ASP A 86 12.22 10.32 -17.84
N ASN A 87 11.67 10.03 -19.04
CA ASN A 87 12.33 9.37 -20.18
C ASN A 87 12.82 7.93 -19.92
N GLU A 88 12.36 7.29 -18.84
CA GLU A 88 12.60 5.89 -18.53
C GLU A 88 11.33 5.06 -18.77
N GLN A 89 11.49 3.93 -19.46
CA GLN A 89 10.40 2.98 -19.68
C GLN A 89 10.34 1.95 -18.55
N PHE A 90 9.12 1.70 -18.08
CA PHE A 90 8.79 0.77 -17.02
C PHE A 90 7.74 -0.24 -17.52
N GLU A 91 8.05 -1.52 -17.36
CA GLU A 91 7.15 -2.62 -17.71
C GLU A 91 7.30 -3.76 -16.69
N GLY A 92 6.21 -4.51 -16.50
CA GLY A 92 6.23 -5.80 -15.80
C GLY A 92 6.91 -5.71 -14.43
N ALA A 93 7.85 -6.61 -14.16
CA ALA A 93 8.52 -6.68 -12.86
C ALA A 93 9.28 -5.38 -12.50
N LYS A 94 9.83 -4.67 -13.50
CA LYS A 94 10.53 -3.40 -13.29
C LYS A 94 9.56 -2.33 -12.78
N LEU A 95 8.41 -2.19 -13.43
CA LEU A 95 7.34 -1.27 -13.01
C LEU A 95 6.83 -1.61 -11.61
N ARG A 96 6.51 -2.89 -11.36
CA ARG A 96 6.02 -3.38 -10.06
C ARG A 96 7.00 -3.03 -8.93
N ASP A 97 8.28 -3.24 -9.16
CA ASP A 97 9.31 -3.05 -8.14
C ASP A 97 9.62 -1.57 -7.92
N ALA A 98 9.51 -0.75 -8.97
CA ALA A 98 9.59 0.71 -8.85
C ALA A 98 8.45 1.25 -7.97
N ILE A 99 7.20 0.91 -8.30
CA ILE A 99 6.02 1.32 -7.51
C ILE A 99 6.13 0.82 -6.07
N ALA A 100 6.55 -0.43 -5.85
CA ALA A 100 6.68 -0.99 -4.52
C ALA A 100 7.76 -0.28 -3.67
N ARG A 101 8.86 0.13 -4.31
CA ARG A 101 9.90 0.94 -3.64
C ARG A 101 9.39 2.33 -3.31
N GLU A 102 8.75 3.00 -4.26
CA GLU A 102 8.16 4.33 -4.02
C GLU A 102 7.11 4.30 -2.93
N THR A 103 6.28 3.26 -2.88
CA THR A 103 5.29 3.05 -1.80
C THR A 103 5.98 3.04 -0.43
N ALA A 104 7.08 2.29 -0.28
CA ALA A 104 7.83 2.25 0.96
C ALA A 104 8.52 3.59 1.29
N ASP A 105 8.96 4.33 0.27
CA ASP A 105 9.53 5.67 0.44
C ASP A 105 8.48 6.70 0.85
N VAL A 106 7.27 6.64 0.31
CA VAL A 106 6.15 7.50 0.72
C VAL A 106 5.90 7.36 2.21
N PHE A 107 5.79 6.15 2.75
CA PHE A 107 5.62 5.96 4.19
C PHE A 107 6.80 6.50 5.00
N ARG A 108 8.03 6.18 4.57
CA ARG A 108 9.25 6.61 5.26
C ARG A 108 9.38 8.13 5.34
N MET A 109 9.02 8.84 4.27
CA MET A 109 9.17 10.29 4.14
C MET A 109 8.02 11.08 4.77
N ASN A 110 6.86 10.46 5.00
CA ASN A 110 5.65 11.13 5.50
C ASN A 110 5.24 10.66 6.91
N GLN A 111 6.21 10.20 7.73
CA GLN A 111 5.94 9.73 9.10
C GLN A 111 5.28 10.79 10.00
N SER A 112 5.59 12.08 9.80
CA SER A 112 4.93 13.17 10.55
C SER A 112 3.45 13.27 10.22
N SER A 113 3.08 13.27 8.95
CA SER A 113 1.66 13.32 8.51
C SER A 113 0.88 12.08 8.95
N LEU A 114 1.51 10.91 8.93
CA LEU A 114 0.93 9.68 9.49
C LEU A 114 0.70 9.81 11.00
N GLY A 115 1.68 10.36 11.73
CA GLY A 115 1.59 10.58 13.17
C GLY A 115 0.48 11.57 13.54
N GLU A 116 0.32 12.66 12.79
CA GLU A 116 -0.79 13.61 12.96
C GLU A 116 -2.16 12.95 12.71
N ALA A 117 -2.20 11.96 11.82
CA ALA A 117 -3.39 11.15 11.56
C ALA A 117 -3.60 10.00 12.55
N GLY A 118 -2.69 9.79 13.53
CA GLY A 118 -2.80 8.77 14.58
C GLY A 118 -2.06 7.45 14.29
N LEU A 119 -1.24 7.39 13.24
CA LEU A 119 -0.39 6.24 12.90
C LEU A 119 1.08 6.55 13.19
N HIS A 120 1.62 5.94 14.24
CA HIS A 120 2.98 6.19 14.72
C HIS A 120 3.90 5.00 14.44
N ASN A 121 5.21 5.20 14.64
CA ASN A 121 6.23 4.13 14.63
C ASN A 121 6.16 3.25 13.39
N TYR A 122 6.23 3.87 12.21
CA TYR A 122 6.27 3.14 10.95
C TYR A 122 7.40 2.11 10.94
N GLU A 123 7.07 0.87 10.60
CA GLU A 123 8.02 -0.20 10.34
C GLU A 123 7.63 -0.94 9.06
N ARG A 124 8.62 -1.27 8.22
CA ARG A 124 8.41 -2.17 7.08
C ARG A 124 8.75 -3.59 7.51
N ILE A 125 7.71 -4.40 7.73
CA ILE A 125 7.83 -5.80 8.16
C ILE A 125 8.38 -6.68 7.02
N GLY A 126 7.88 -6.49 5.81
CA GLY A 126 8.26 -7.35 4.70
C GLY A 126 7.87 -6.82 3.34
N MET A 127 8.48 -7.41 2.32
CA MET A 127 8.14 -7.19 0.91
C MET A 127 8.34 -8.49 0.15
N LYS A 128 7.27 -9.04 -0.44
CA LYS A 128 7.28 -10.34 -1.11
C LYS A 128 6.62 -10.28 -2.48
N THR A 129 7.19 -10.99 -3.45
CA THR A 129 6.56 -11.20 -4.76
C THR A 129 5.60 -12.38 -4.68
N ILE A 130 4.38 -12.22 -5.19
CA ILE A 130 3.31 -13.22 -5.13
C ILE A 130 2.78 -13.44 -6.55
N ASN A 131 3.50 -14.20 -7.36
CA ASN A 131 3.08 -14.46 -8.75
C ASN A 131 2.24 -15.75 -8.88
N SER A 132 2.17 -16.60 -7.86
CA SER A 132 1.45 -17.89 -7.91
C SER A 132 -0.07 -17.77 -7.71
N GLU A 133 -0.54 -16.64 -7.20
CA GLU A 133 -1.94 -16.40 -6.81
C GLU A 133 -2.65 -15.41 -7.73
N VAL A 134 -2.07 -15.13 -8.90
CA VAL A 134 -2.57 -14.13 -9.84
C VAL A 134 -2.74 -14.72 -11.23
N THR A 135 -3.69 -14.18 -11.99
CA THR A 135 -3.94 -14.59 -13.37
C THR A 135 -2.70 -14.41 -14.24
N ASP A 136 -2.56 -15.27 -15.26
CA ASP A 136 -1.47 -15.19 -16.24
C ASP A 136 -1.25 -13.77 -16.77
N GLY A 137 0.02 -13.35 -16.76
CA GLY A 137 0.44 -12.02 -17.19
C GLY A 137 0.24 -10.91 -16.15
N VAL A 138 -0.36 -11.18 -15.00
CA VAL A 138 -0.40 -10.25 -13.85
C VAL A 138 0.78 -10.56 -12.93
N LEU A 139 1.39 -9.51 -12.36
CA LEU A 139 2.45 -9.62 -11.37
C LEU A 139 2.03 -8.86 -10.12
N ARG A 140 2.21 -9.49 -8.96
CA ARG A 140 1.87 -8.89 -7.66
C ARG A 140 3.09 -8.83 -6.74
N LYS A 141 3.21 -7.73 -6.00
CA LYS A 141 4.16 -7.57 -4.90
C LYS A 141 3.42 -7.00 -3.69
N GLN A 142 3.50 -7.69 -2.58
CA GLN A 142 2.95 -7.28 -1.30
C GLN A 142 4.03 -6.61 -0.46
N ILE A 143 3.65 -5.56 0.24
CA ILE A 143 4.45 -4.82 1.20
C ILE A 143 3.66 -4.81 2.49
N THR A 144 4.21 -5.41 3.55
CA THR A 144 3.58 -5.41 4.87
C THR A 144 4.24 -4.31 5.69
N VAL A 145 3.43 -3.38 6.18
CA VAL A 145 3.86 -2.26 7.02
C VAL A 145 3.15 -2.33 8.37
N ARG A 146 3.84 -1.93 9.42
CA ARG A 146 3.32 -1.87 10.78
C ARG A 146 3.29 -0.44 11.29
N PHE A 147 2.23 -0.12 12.02
CA PHE A 147 2.10 1.13 12.75
C PHE A 147 1.68 0.85 14.20
N SER A 148 1.94 1.79 15.09
CA SER A 148 1.39 1.85 16.43
C SER A 148 0.28 2.90 16.49
N ARG A 149 -0.85 2.57 17.11
CA ARG A 149 -1.98 3.50 17.32
C ARG A 149 -2.52 3.35 18.73
N ALA A 150 -3.09 4.42 19.30
CA ALA A 150 -3.75 4.36 20.60
C ALA A 150 -4.97 3.42 20.57
N VAL A 151 -5.19 2.67 21.65
CA VAL A 151 -6.41 1.88 21.84
C VAL A 151 -7.54 2.83 22.22
N ILE A 152 -8.59 2.88 21.41
CA ILE A 152 -9.81 3.65 21.70
C ILE A 152 -10.79 2.68 22.37
N ASN A 153 -11.16 2.99 23.62
CA ASN A 153 -12.18 2.26 24.38
C ASN A 153 -13.59 2.73 24.05
#